data_AF-A0AAV0WVL1-F1
#
_entry.id   AF-A0AAV0WVL1-F1
#
_cell.length_a   1.000
_cell.length_b   1.000
_cell.length_c   1.000
_cell.angle_alpha   90.00
_cell.angle_beta   90.00
_cell.angle_gamma   90.00
#
_symmetry.space_group_name_H-M   'P 1'
#
loop_
_entity.id
_entity.type
_entity.pdbx_description
1 polymer ?
#
loop_
_entity_poly.entity_id
_entity_poly.type
_entity_poly.pdbx_seq_one_letter_code
_entity_poly.pdbx_strand_id
1 'polypeptide(L)'
;MKNEWATVKDSKLYVGSHGYEVVSANGQEVDRSLMWVKTIDKSGSVQHLDWTENFVKVRAAMNIHFPGYMTHEAVVWSDVYCRWFFLPRKASAEPYDQLTDDRKGTNVLLSASPDFDDIKVVCIGELIPNHGYSSFKFIPGTKHTVITAISTQEEGTITATFIKAFTVDGEILFPETKISDLKYEGFEFI
;
A
#
# COMPACT_ATOMS: atom_id res chain seq x y z
N MET A 1 -9.02 14.85 -0.68
CA MET A 1 -8.07 13.74 -0.91
C MET A 1 -7.02 13.81 0.19
N LYS A 2 -6.95 12.76 1.01
CA LYS A 2 -5.86 12.53 1.98
C LYS A 2 -4.76 11.76 1.25
N ASN A 3 -3.51 12.20 1.33
CA ASN A 3 -2.40 11.59 0.58
C ASN A 3 -1.66 10.62 1.49
N GLU A 4 -1.40 9.41 1.00
CA GLU A 4 -0.90 8.30 1.82
C GLU A 4 0.38 7.69 1.27
N TRP A 5 0.54 7.71 -0.05
CA TRP A 5 1.71 7.16 -0.72
C TRP A 5 2.15 8.05 -1.86
N ALA A 6 3.42 7.95 -2.21
CA ALA A 6 3.97 8.60 -3.38
C ALA A 6 5.05 7.73 -4.05
N THR A 7 5.11 7.82 -5.38
CA THR A 7 6.15 7.17 -6.19
C THR A 7 6.41 7.93 -7.48
N VAL A 8 7.47 7.59 -8.19
CA VAL A 8 7.83 8.24 -9.45
C VAL A 8 7.65 7.23 -10.59
N LYS A 9 6.98 7.67 -11.65
CA LYS A 9 6.82 6.94 -12.91
C LYS A 9 6.88 7.92 -14.07
N ASP A 10 7.64 7.60 -15.11
CA ASP A 10 7.75 8.43 -16.33
C ASP A 10 8.04 9.91 -16.04
N SER A 11 8.97 10.18 -15.12
CA SER A 11 9.34 11.55 -14.68
C SER A 11 8.21 12.36 -14.04
N LYS A 12 7.13 11.72 -13.58
CA LYS A 12 6.05 12.34 -12.80
C LYS A 12 5.98 11.74 -11.40
N LEU A 13 5.66 12.58 -10.42
CA LEU A 13 5.30 12.14 -9.09
C LEU A 13 3.84 11.70 -9.10
N TYR A 14 3.59 10.46 -8.72
CA TYR A 14 2.26 9.94 -8.43
C TYR A 14 2.02 10.03 -6.94
N VAL A 15 0.88 10.58 -6.54
CA VAL A 15 0.46 10.74 -5.14
C VAL A 15 -0.94 10.17 -5.01
N GLY A 16 -1.11 9.13 -4.20
CA GLY A 16 -2.41 8.48 -4.05
C GLY A 16 -2.96 8.54 -2.64
N SER A 17 -4.25 8.26 -2.55
CA SER A 17 -4.99 8.11 -1.29
C SER A 17 -5.09 6.64 -0.89
N HIS A 18 -5.90 6.32 0.13
CA HIS A 18 -6.00 4.98 0.69
C HIS A 18 -6.54 3.92 -0.30
N GLY A 19 -7.32 4.30 -1.32
CA GLY A 19 -7.79 3.38 -2.35
C GLY A 19 -8.96 2.46 -1.95
N TYR A 20 -9.87 2.93 -1.10
CA TYR A 20 -11.10 2.22 -0.76
C TYR A 20 -12.31 3.16 -0.70
N GLU A 21 -13.52 2.60 -0.81
CA GLU A 21 -14.76 3.36 -0.68
C GLU A 21 -15.14 3.56 0.80
N VAL A 22 -15.58 4.76 1.13
CA VAL A 22 -16.09 5.08 2.47
C VAL A 22 -17.60 5.03 2.44
N VAL A 23 -18.18 4.12 3.23
CA VAL A 23 -19.63 4.05 3.41
C VAL A 23 -20.04 5.05 4.49
N SER A 24 -21.09 5.84 4.24
CA SER A 24 -21.63 6.79 5.19
C SER A 24 -22.11 6.10 6.48
N ALA A 25 -22.16 6.83 7.60
CA ALA A 25 -22.56 6.28 8.89
C ALA A 25 -23.97 5.67 8.90
N ASN A 26 -24.86 6.10 7.99
CA ASN A 26 -26.21 5.55 7.81
C ASN A 26 -26.28 4.41 6.77
N GLY A 27 -25.15 4.04 6.15
CA GLY A 27 -25.06 2.96 5.16
C GLY A 27 -25.64 3.28 3.77
N GLN A 28 -26.07 4.51 3.51
CA GLN A 28 -26.82 4.86 2.30
C GLN A 28 -25.99 5.42 1.15
N GLU A 29 -24.82 6.01 1.45
CA GLU A 29 -23.95 6.65 0.48
C GLU A 29 -22.57 6.01 0.47
N VAL A 30 -21.97 5.94 -0.72
CA VAL A 30 -20.63 5.39 -0.93
C VAL A 30 -19.76 6.48 -1.53
N ASP A 31 -18.86 7.04 -0.73
CA ASP A 31 -17.87 8.02 -1.18
C ASP A 31 -16.64 7.31 -1.77
N ARG A 32 -16.22 7.76 -2.95
CA ARG A 32 -15.05 7.27 -3.69
C ARG A 32 -13.92 8.30 -3.74
N SER A 33 -13.96 9.35 -2.93
CA SER A 33 -12.95 10.41 -2.91
C SER A 33 -11.53 9.91 -2.58
N LEU A 34 -11.41 8.79 -1.86
CA LEU A 34 -10.14 8.12 -1.55
C LEU A 34 -9.65 7.17 -2.65
N MET A 35 -10.37 7.03 -3.76
CA MET A 35 -9.96 6.24 -4.94
C MET A 35 -9.15 7.05 -5.96
N TRP A 36 -8.92 8.34 -5.71
CA TRP A 36 -8.22 9.21 -6.65
C TRP A 36 -6.70 9.16 -6.47
N VAL A 37 -5.99 9.36 -7.57
CA VAL A 37 -4.54 9.54 -7.63
C VAL A 37 -4.24 10.85 -8.35
N LYS A 38 -3.18 11.54 -7.95
CA LYS A 38 -2.69 12.74 -8.63
C LYS A 38 -1.36 12.45 -9.30
N THR A 39 -1.14 13.06 -10.46
CA THR A 39 0.20 13.14 -11.04
C THR A 39 0.68 14.58 -11.04
N ILE A 40 1.94 14.79 -10.68
CA ILE A 40 2.60 16.08 -10.66
C ILE A 40 3.84 15.98 -11.55
N ASP A 41 3.91 16.81 -12.59
CA ASP A 41 5.10 16.85 -13.46
C ASP A 41 6.18 17.80 -12.92
N LYS A 42 7.32 17.87 -13.62
CA LYS A 42 8.46 18.71 -13.24
C LYS A 42 8.16 20.22 -13.24
N SER A 43 7.08 20.65 -13.90
CA SER A 43 6.63 22.04 -13.87
C SER A 43 5.67 22.33 -12.71
N GLY A 44 5.29 21.31 -11.94
CA GLY A 44 4.28 21.40 -10.88
C GLY A 44 2.84 21.27 -11.39
N SER A 45 2.63 20.92 -12.66
CA SER A 45 1.29 20.73 -13.22
C SER A 45 0.63 19.49 -12.63
N VAL A 46 -0.62 19.62 -12.17
CA VAL A 46 -1.35 18.57 -11.48
C VAL A 46 -2.45 18.01 -12.38
N GLN A 47 -2.50 16.69 -12.49
CA GLN A 47 -3.64 15.97 -13.07
C GLN A 47 -4.28 15.07 -12.00
N HIS A 48 -5.58 14.88 -12.11
CA HIS A 48 -6.38 14.05 -11.21
C HIS A 48 -6.85 12.83 -11.98
N LEU A 49 -6.49 11.64 -11.51
CA LEU A 49 -6.80 10.36 -12.11
C LEU A 49 -7.77 9.61 -11.21
N ASP A 50 -8.88 9.17 -11.78
CA ASP A 50 -9.76 8.22 -11.11
C ASP A 50 -9.13 6.83 -11.19
N TRP A 51 -8.74 6.27 -10.05
CA TRP A 51 -8.14 4.94 -9.93
C TRP A 51 -9.10 3.92 -9.33
N THR A 52 -10.40 4.22 -9.26
CA THR A 52 -11.42 3.34 -8.68
C THR A 52 -11.30 1.91 -9.21
N GLU A 53 -11.36 1.72 -10.52
CA GLU A 53 -11.28 0.37 -11.12
C GLU A 53 -9.92 -0.30 -10.87
N ASN A 54 -8.83 0.47 -10.79
CA ASN A 54 -7.50 -0.06 -10.52
C ASN A 54 -7.43 -0.63 -9.09
N PHE A 55 -7.89 0.12 -8.09
CA PHE A 55 -7.94 -0.35 -6.70
C PHE A 55 -8.90 -1.54 -6.53
N VAL A 56 -10.04 -1.54 -7.23
CA VAL A 56 -10.96 -2.70 -7.27
C VAL A 56 -10.25 -3.94 -7.81
N LYS A 57 -9.53 -3.84 -8.93
CA LYS A 57 -8.77 -4.96 -9.50
C LYS A 57 -7.69 -5.47 -8.52
N VAL A 58 -6.96 -4.55 -7.86
CA VAL A 58 -5.92 -4.91 -6.88
C VAL A 58 -6.48 -5.75 -5.73
N ARG A 59 -7.59 -5.32 -5.10
CA ARG A 59 -8.20 -6.12 -4.02
C ARG A 59 -8.87 -7.41 -4.52
N ALA A 60 -9.43 -7.39 -5.73
CA ALA A 60 -10.05 -8.56 -6.33
C ALA A 60 -9.03 -9.69 -6.60
N ALA A 61 -7.75 -9.37 -6.80
CA ALA A 61 -6.67 -10.36 -6.89
C ALA A 61 -6.49 -11.19 -5.60
N MET A 62 -6.99 -10.70 -4.47
CA MET A 62 -7.06 -11.43 -3.19
C MET A 62 -8.47 -11.97 -2.88
N ASN A 63 -9.37 -11.97 -3.87
CA ASN A 63 -10.77 -12.31 -3.73
C ASN A 63 -11.51 -11.45 -2.69
N ILE A 64 -11.09 -10.19 -2.54
CA ILE A 64 -11.76 -9.20 -1.70
C ILE A 64 -12.65 -8.34 -2.59
N HIS A 65 -13.94 -8.31 -2.28
CA HIS A 65 -14.95 -7.54 -3.00
C HIS A 65 -15.70 -6.64 -2.02
N PHE A 66 -16.18 -5.50 -2.50
CA PHE A 66 -17.03 -4.61 -1.70
C PHE A 66 -18.22 -5.40 -1.11
N PRO A 67 -18.54 -5.25 0.20
CA PRO A 67 -18.09 -4.21 1.13
C PRO A 67 -16.72 -4.44 1.81
N GLY A 68 -16.03 -5.55 1.50
CA GLY A 68 -14.63 -5.73 1.87
C GLY A 68 -13.72 -4.66 1.24
N TYR A 69 -12.57 -4.42 1.86
CA TYR A 69 -11.70 -3.30 1.53
C TYR A 69 -10.22 -3.66 1.62
N MET A 70 -9.41 -2.80 1.02
CA MET A 70 -7.95 -2.84 1.07
C MET A 70 -7.46 -1.40 1.14
N THR A 71 -6.53 -1.10 2.04
CA THR A 71 -5.96 0.24 2.17
C THR A 71 -4.50 0.26 1.75
N HIS A 72 -4.08 1.36 1.11
CA HIS A 72 -2.76 1.52 0.54
C HIS A 72 -2.06 2.74 1.12
N GLU A 73 -0.91 2.52 1.73
CA GLU A 73 0.04 3.58 2.15
C GLU A 73 1.44 3.33 1.58
N ALA A 74 1.65 2.18 0.93
CA ALA A 74 2.93 1.78 0.40
C ALA A 74 2.75 1.24 -1.02
N VAL A 75 2.99 2.11 -2.01
CA VAL A 75 2.86 1.81 -3.45
C VAL A 75 4.06 2.38 -4.18
N VAL A 76 4.71 1.57 -5.01
CA VAL A 76 5.89 1.96 -5.78
C VAL A 76 5.80 1.46 -7.21
N TRP A 77 6.16 2.31 -8.18
CA TRP A 77 6.38 1.89 -9.56
C TRP A 77 7.81 1.38 -9.76
N SER A 78 7.96 0.30 -10.50
CA SER A 78 9.26 -0.23 -10.91
C SER A 78 9.44 -0.13 -12.42
N ASP A 79 10.39 0.68 -12.87
CA ASP A 79 10.81 0.74 -14.28
C ASP A 79 11.48 -0.56 -14.77
N VAL A 80 12.10 -1.35 -13.87
CA VAL A 80 12.77 -2.62 -14.24
C VAL A 80 11.75 -3.69 -14.65
N TYR A 81 10.73 -3.90 -13.82
CA TYR A 81 9.65 -4.83 -14.08
C TYR A 81 8.52 -4.27 -14.96
N CYS A 82 8.48 -2.95 -15.18
CA CYS A 82 7.32 -2.24 -15.77
C CYS A 82 6.01 -2.56 -15.03
N ARG A 83 6.04 -2.51 -13.69
CA ARG A 83 4.90 -2.89 -12.83
C ARG A 83 4.74 -1.94 -11.65
N TRP A 84 3.50 -1.82 -11.19
CA TRP A 84 3.16 -1.27 -9.88
C TRP A 84 3.33 -2.34 -8.82
N PHE A 85 3.85 -1.96 -7.66
CA PHE A 85 3.98 -2.84 -6.49
C PHE A 85 3.24 -2.22 -5.30
N PHE A 86 2.51 -3.05 -4.58
CA PHE A 86 1.69 -2.67 -3.43
C PHE A 86 2.06 -3.54 -2.24
N LEU A 87 2.27 -2.90 -1.09
CA LEU A 87 2.22 -3.54 0.22
C LEU A 87 1.02 -2.93 0.96
N PRO A 88 -0.17 -3.54 0.89
CA PRO A 88 -1.36 -2.98 1.52
C PRO A 88 -1.16 -2.84 3.03
N ARG A 89 -1.60 -1.72 3.60
CA ARG A 89 -1.58 -1.53 5.04
C ARG A 89 -2.57 -2.48 5.69
N LYS A 90 -3.80 -2.51 5.16
CA LYS A 90 -4.90 -3.32 5.68
C LYS A 90 -5.64 -4.02 4.55
N ALA A 91 -6.21 -5.19 4.83
CA ALA A 91 -7.10 -5.90 3.92
C ALA A 91 -8.12 -6.73 4.69
N SER A 92 -9.38 -6.70 4.26
CA SER A 92 -10.47 -7.45 4.89
C SER A 92 -11.55 -7.80 3.87
N ALA A 93 -12.06 -9.03 3.92
CA ALA A 93 -13.27 -9.42 3.18
C ALA A 93 -14.56 -8.91 3.86
N GLU A 94 -14.47 -8.52 5.14
CA GLU A 94 -15.58 -7.93 5.91
C GLU A 94 -15.63 -6.42 5.68
N PRO A 95 -16.81 -5.79 5.85
CA PRO A 95 -16.94 -4.33 5.87
C PRO A 95 -15.97 -3.66 6.85
N TYR A 96 -15.58 -2.43 6.54
CA TYR A 96 -14.78 -1.60 7.44
C TYR A 96 -15.50 -1.43 8.79
N ASP A 97 -14.77 -1.73 9.87
CA ASP A 97 -15.17 -1.48 11.25
C ASP A 97 -13.97 -0.91 12.00
N GLN A 98 -14.12 0.34 12.47
CA GLN A 98 -13.08 1.07 13.18
C GLN A 98 -12.52 0.31 14.40
N LEU A 99 -13.33 -0.52 15.07
CA LEU A 99 -12.90 -1.26 16.26
C LEU A 99 -12.01 -2.47 15.93
N THR A 100 -12.11 -3.00 14.71
CA THR A 100 -11.37 -4.19 14.29
C THR A 100 -10.28 -3.89 13.26
N ASP A 101 -10.35 -2.72 12.61
CA ASP A 101 -9.47 -2.31 11.52
C ASP A 101 -7.98 -2.31 11.93
N ASP A 102 -7.66 -1.99 13.18
CA ASP A 102 -6.27 -2.01 13.70
C ASP A 102 -5.64 -3.41 13.68
N ARG A 103 -6.44 -4.47 13.48
CA ARG A 103 -5.99 -5.86 13.39
C ARG A 103 -6.13 -6.45 11.99
N LYS A 104 -6.33 -5.62 10.96
CA LYS A 104 -6.49 -6.03 9.56
C LYS A 104 -5.21 -5.89 8.74
N GLY A 105 -4.04 -5.92 9.39
CA GLY A 105 -2.71 -5.90 8.74
C GLY A 105 -2.55 -6.97 7.67
N THR A 106 -1.52 -6.84 6.82
CA THR A 106 -1.28 -7.78 5.72
C THR A 106 0.16 -8.28 5.66
N ASN A 107 0.39 -9.39 4.99
CA ASN A 107 1.70 -9.95 4.70
C ASN A 107 1.88 -10.25 3.20
N VAL A 108 1.28 -9.45 2.32
CA VAL A 108 1.31 -9.70 0.88
C VAL A 108 1.96 -8.57 0.10
N LEU A 109 2.67 -8.94 -0.96
CA LEU A 109 3.11 -8.07 -2.03
C LEU A 109 2.26 -8.34 -3.26
N LEU A 110 1.60 -7.30 -3.75
CA LEU A 110 0.92 -7.36 -5.05
C LEU A 110 1.77 -6.66 -6.08
N SER A 111 1.88 -7.23 -7.29
CA SER A 111 2.44 -6.53 -8.43
C SER A 111 1.45 -6.52 -9.59
N ALA A 112 1.21 -5.36 -10.18
CA ALA A 112 0.25 -5.17 -11.27
C ALA A 112 0.95 -4.65 -12.54
N SER A 113 0.52 -5.13 -13.70
CA SER A 113 0.86 -4.54 -14.99
C SER A 113 0.41 -3.07 -15.08
N PRO A 114 0.90 -2.27 -16.04
CA PRO A 114 0.57 -0.84 -16.12
C PRO A 114 -0.93 -0.55 -16.27
N ASP A 115 -1.68 -1.48 -16.88
CA ASP A 115 -3.13 -1.47 -17.13
C ASP A 115 -3.93 -2.24 -16.06
N PHE A 116 -3.26 -2.83 -15.07
CA PHE A 116 -3.84 -3.63 -13.99
C PHE A 116 -4.56 -4.92 -14.45
N ASP A 117 -4.33 -5.37 -15.69
CA ASP A 117 -4.96 -6.60 -16.21
C ASP A 117 -4.23 -7.89 -15.79
N ASP A 118 -2.97 -7.81 -15.39
CA ASP A 118 -2.19 -8.90 -14.80
C ASP A 118 -1.71 -8.52 -13.40
N ILE A 119 -2.27 -9.15 -12.38
CA ILE A 119 -1.92 -8.92 -10.97
C ILE A 119 -1.44 -10.22 -10.33
N LYS A 120 -0.26 -10.15 -9.72
CA LYS A 120 0.37 -11.27 -9.00
C LYS A 120 0.38 -10.97 -7.51
N VAL A 121 0.15 -11.99 -6.70
CA VAL A 121 0.15 -11.91 -5.23
C VAL A 121 1.21 -12.85 -4.69
N VAL A 122 2.07 -12.33 -3.82
CA VAL A 122 3.15 -13.07 -3.14
C VAL A 122 3.01 -12.86 -1.64
N CYS A 123 3.06 -13.93 -0.85
CA CYS A 123 3.08 -13.85 0.61
C CYS A 123 4.51 -13.62 1.12
N ILE A 124 4.66 -12.80 2.16
CA ILE A 124 5.93 -12.42 2.78
C ILE A 124 5.91 -12.82 4.24
N GLY A 125 6.46 -13.99 4.54
CA GLY A 125 6.50 -14.52 5.91
C GLY A 125 5.13 -14.63 6.57
N GLU A 126 5.10 -14.54 7.90
CA GLU A 126 3.89 -14.67 8.69
C GLU A 126 3.12 -13.35 8.81
N LEU A 127 1.80 -13.47 8.92
CA LEU A 127 0.91 -12.34 9.17
C LEU A 127 1.00 -11.90 10.63
N ILE A 128 1.27 -10.61 10.84
CA ILE A 128 1.20 -9.95 12.14
C ILE A 128 0.01 -8.98 12.09
N PRO A 129 -1.17 -9.34 12.65
CA PRO A 129 -2.42 -8.64 12.37
C PRO A 129 -2.42 -7.13 12.69
N ASN A 130 -1.68 -6.71 13.72
CA ASN A 130 -1.60 -5.33 14.17
C ASN A 130 -0.47 -4.52 13.51
N HIS A 131 0.25 -5.09 12.54
CA HIS A 131 1.30 -4.40 11.79
C HIS A 131 0.81 -4.14 10.36
N GLY A 132 0.71 -2.87 9.98
CA GLY A 132 0.36 -2.45 8.62
C GLY A 132 1.55 -1.81 7.92
N TYR A 133 1.83 -2.22 6.68
CA TYR A 133 2.86 -1.56 5.86
C TYR A 133 2.54 -0.08 5.66
N SER A 134 3.53 0.78 5.90
CA SER A 134 3.39 2.24 5.76
C SER A 134 4.29 2.83 4.68
N SER A 135 5.39 2.16 4.31
CA SER A 135 6.23 2.57 3.19
C SER A 135 7.16 1.44 2.75
N PHE A 136 7.62 1.49 1.50
CA PHE A 136 8.74 0.66 1.05
C PHE A 136 9.52 1.31 -0.10
N LYS A 137 10.72 0.79 -0.36
CA LYS A 137 11.54 1.07 -1.54
C LYS A 137 12.29 -0.17 -1.98
N PHE A 138 12.56 -0.25 -3.29
CA PHE A 138 13.54 -1.20 -3.82
C PHE A 138 14.95 -0.78 -3.42
N ILE A 139 15.79 -1.73 -3.02
CA ILE A 139 17.18 -1.43 -2.67
C ILE A 139 17.97 -1.09 -3.95
N PRO A 140 18.66 0.07 -4.02
CA PRO A 140 19.48 0.43 -5.17
C PRO A 140 20.52 -0.64 -5.52
N GLY A 141 20.78 -0.83 -6.82
CA GLY A 141 21.75 -1.82 -7.30
C GLY A 141 21.24 -3.27 -7.34
N THR A 142 20.05 -3.55 -6.82
CA THR A 142 19.47 -4.91 -6.82
C THR A 142 18.59 -5.22 -8.02
N LYS A 143 18.49 -4.31 -9.01
CA LYS A 143 17.53 -4.41 -10.13
C LYS A 143 16.09 -4.65 -9.66
N HIS A 144 15.72 -4.03 -8.54
CA HIS A 144 14.41 -4.13 -7.90
C HIS A 144 14.05 -5.54 -7.42
N THR A 145 15.02 -6.45 -7.26
CA THR A 145 14.73 -7.80 -6.73
C THR A 145 14.60 -7.81 -5.20
N VAL A 146 15.09 -6.78 -4.50
CA VAL A 146 15.05 -6.67 -3.04
C VAL A 146 14.31 -5.40 -2.61
N ILE A 147 13.44 -5.55 -1.62
CA ILE A 147 12.63 -4.49 -1.01
C ILE A 147 13.05 -4.30 0.45
N THR A 148 13.18 -3.05 0.87
CA THR A 148 13.12 -2.66 2.29
C THR A 148 11.77 -2.01 2.55
N ALA A 149 11.06 -2.49 3.57
CA ALA A 149 9.75 -1.99 3.94
C ALA A 149 9.70 -1.63 5.43
N ILE A 150 8.88 -0.64 5.76
CA ILE A 150 8.49 -0.32 7.12
C ILE A 150 7.02 -0.62 7.35
N SER A 151 6.72 -1.13 8.53
CA SER A 151 5.37 -1.37 9.03
C SER A 151 5.17 -0.58 10.32
N THR A 152 3.94 -0.22 10.61
CA THR A 152 3.59 0.49 11.84
C THR A 152 2.47 -0.24 12.57
N GLN A 153 2.56 -0.21 13.89
CA GLN A 153 1.50 -0.66 14.80
C GLN A 153 0.76 0.57 15.31
N GLU A 154 -0.56 0.49 15.32
CA GLU A 154 -1.44 1.43 16.01
C GLU A 154 -2.50 0.60 16.73
N GLU A 155 -2.44 0.54 18.05
CA GLU A 155 -3.45 -0.14 18.87
C GLU A 155 -3.74 0.73 20.10
N GLY A 156 -4.85 1.48 20.03
CA GLY A 156 -5.17 2.49 21.03
C GLY A 156 -4.11 3.59 21.08
N THR A 157 -3.38 3.68 22.20
CA THR A 157 -2.29 4.67 22.38
C THR A 157 -0.90 4.11 22.08
N ILE A 158 -0.81 2.81 21.74
CA ILE A 158 0.47 2.17 21.46
C ILE A 158 0.80 2.38 19.99
N THR A 159 1.96 2.95 19.73
CA THR A 159 2.53 3.07 18.40
C THR A 159 3.93 2.47 18.34
N ALA A 160 4.30 1.95 17.17
CA ALA A 160 5.64 1.48 16.90
C ALA A 160 5.90 1.46 15.40
N THR A 161 7.18 1.53 15.02
CA THR A 161 7.63 1.27 13.65
C THR A 161 8.62 0.12 13.64
N PHE A 162 8.50 -0.73 12.63
CA PHE A 162 9.40 -1.84 12.37
C PHE A 162 9.95 -1.74 10.95
N ILE A 163 11.13 -2.33 10.74
CA ILE A 163 11.77 -2.43 9.42
C ILE A 163 12.04 -3.89 9.09
N LYS A 164 11.90 -4.27 7.83
CA LYS A 164 12.24 -5.58 7.30
C LYS A 164 12.77 -5.48 5.86
N ALA A 165 13.52 -6.49 5.41
CA ALA A 165 13.93 -6.60 4.01
C ALA A 165 13.65 -8.00 3.46
N PHE A 166 13.17 -8.07 2.23
CA PHE A 166 12.79 -9.32 1.57
C PHE A 166 12.92 -9.20 0.04
N THR A 167 12.99 -10.34 -0.65
CA THR A 167 12.98 -10.37 -2.11
C THR A 167 11.55 -10.19 -2.65
N VAL A 168 11.41 -9.82 -3.92
CA VAL A 168 10.08 -9.73 -4.59
C VAL A 168 9.33 -11.06 -4.62
N ASP A 169 10.03 -12.18 -4.40
CA ASP A 169 9.46 -13.52 -4.31
C ASP A 169 9.06 -13.91 -2.86
N GLY A 170 9.24 -12.99 -1.90
CA GLY A 170 8.80 -13.15 -0.50
C GLY A 170 9.84 -13.75 0.44
N GLU A 171 11.07 -13.98 0.00
CA GLU A 171 12.16 -14.49 0.85
C GLU A 171 12.66 -13.39 1.80
N ILE A 172 12.59 -13.65 3.11
CA ILE A 172 13.05 -12.69 4.12
C ILE A 172 14.58 -12.70 4.19
N LEU A 173 15.19 -11.54 3.94
CA LEU A 173 16.63 -11.32 4.04
C LEU A 173 17.01 -10.67 5.37
N PHE A 174 16.13 -9.84 5.92
CA PHE A 174 16.27 -9.21 7.23
C PHE A 174 14.92 -9.28 7.96
N PRO A 175 14.87 -9.93 9.14
CA PRO A 175 13.63 -10.12 9.88
C PRO A 175 13.08 -8.78 10.38
N GLU A 176 11.78 -8.75 10.65
CA GLU A 176 11.13 -7.56 11.20
C GLU A 176 11.77 -7.17 12.53
N THR A 177 12.28 -5.94 12.60
CA THR A 177 12.98 -5.39 13.75
C THR A 177 12.37 -4.05 14.12
N LYS A 178 11.99 -3.87 15.39
CA LYS A 178 11.46 -2.60 15.89
C LYS A 178 12.56 -1.53 15.84
N ILE A 179 12.21 -0.35 15.30
CA ILE A 179 13.14 0.78 15.17
C ILE A 179 12.69 2.04 15.92
N SER A 180 11.42 2.12 16.31
CA SER A 180 10.89 3.28 17.04
C SER A 180 9.58 2.96 17.78
N ASP A 181 9.29 3.72 18.83
CA ASP A 181 7.96 3.82 19.46
C ASP A 181 7.09 4.90 18.78
N LEU A 182 7.62 5.60 17.77
CA LEU A 182 6.86 6.53 16.94
C LEU A 182 6.41 5.85 15.65
N LYS A 183 5.44 6.47 14.97
CA LYS A 183 4.99 6.07 13.64
C LYS A 183 5.82 6.77 12.56
N TYR A 184 6.51 5.99 11.73
CA TYR A 184 7.10 6.48 10.48
C TYR A 184 6.30 5.98 9.28
N GLU A 185 5.96 6.91 8.40
CA GLU A 185 5.11 6.67 7.22
C GLU A 185 5.86 6.95 5.91
N GLY A 186 7.18 7.08 5.99
CA GLY A 186 8.04 7.35 4.84
C GLY A 186 9.40 6.71 5.01
N PHE A 187 9.86 6.05 3.95
CA PHE A 187 11.20 5.51 3.81
C PHE A 187 11.77 5.85 2.44
N GLU A 188 13.00 6.33 2.37
CA GLU A 188 13.72 6.65 1.14
C GLU A 188 15.24 6.48 1.31
N PHE A 189 15.93 6.15 0.22
CA PHE A 189 17.39 6.21 0.13
C PHE A 189 17.83 7.64 -0.24
N ILE A 190 18.52 8.33 0.68
CA ILE A 190 18.95 9.74 0.56
C ILE A 190 20.46 9.91 0.55
#